data_AF-A0A3C0RVJ9-F1
#
_entry.id   AF-A0A3C0RVJ9-F1
#
_cell.length_a   1.000
_cell.length_b   1.000
_cell.length_c   1.000
_cell.angle_alpha   90.00
_cell.angle_beta   90.00
_cell.angle_gamma   90.00
#
_symmetry.space_group_name_H-M   'P 1'
#
loop_
_entity.id
_entity.type
_entity.pdbx_description
1 polymer ?
#
loop_
_entity_poly.entity_id
_entity_poly.type
_entity_poly.pdbx_seq_one_letter_code
_entity_poly.pdbx_strand_id
1 'polypeptide(L)'
;MASTKEKVLALAHQYFEDTVSNRRHLHQNPELSFEEYNTSAFVKKQLDELGIPYEAKADTGIVALIKGDLPSDEVIALRADMDALPIQ
;
A
#
# COMPACT_ATOMS: atom_id res chain seq x y z
N MET A 1 13.40 19.35 18.51
CA MET A 1 12.96 18.76 17.23
C MET A 1 11.81 17.82 17.54
N ALA A 2 10.74 17.80 16.74
CA ALA A 2 9.67 16.80 16.92
C ALA A 2 10.24 15.38 16.76
N SER A 3 9.82 14.48 17.63
CA SER A 3 10.14 13.06 17.58
C SER A 3 9.64 12.42 16.29
N THR A 4 10.24 11.30 15.87
CA THR A 4 9.80 10.54 14.70
C THR A 4 8.31 10.18 14.79
N LYS A 5 7.84 9.82 15.99
CA LYS A 5 6.43 9.50 16.25
C LYS A 5 5.51 10.68 15.92
N GLU A 6 5.84 11.88 16.39
CA GLU A 6 5.03 13.08 16.14
C GLU A 6 4.99 13.44 14.66
N LYS A 7 6.11 13.28 13.94
CA LYS A 7 6.17 13.50 12.49
C LYS A 7 5.28 12.52 11.73
N VAL A 8 5.34 11.23 12.08
CA VAL A 8 4.49 10.20 11.46
C VAL A 8 3.02 10.48 11.71
N LEU A 9 2.63 10.87 12.92
CA LEU A 9 1.23 11.23 13.22
C LEU A 9 0.76 12.46 12.44
N ALA A 10 1.61 13.48 12.32
CA ALA A 10 1.29 14.66 11.52
C ALA A 10 1.08 14.31 10.04
N LEU A 11 1.96 13.48 9.46
CA LEU A 11 1.82 13.01 8.07
C LEU A 11 0.56 12.14 7.90
N ALA A 12 0.25 11.26 8.87
CA ALA A 12 -0.96 10.45 8.83
C ALA A 12 -2.24 11.31 8.81
N HIS A 13 -2.26 12.42 9.57
CA HIS A 13 -3.37 13.38 9.51
C HIS A 13 -3.40 14.13 8.16
N GLN A 14 -2.25 14.50 7.62
CA GLN A 14 -2.16 15.17 6.33
C GLN A 14 -2.71 14.30 5.18
N TYR A 15 -2.41 13.01 5.16
CA TYR A 15 -2.83 12.06 4.10
C TYR A 15 -4.12 11.29 4.42
N PHE A 16 -4.88 11.73 5.43
CA PHE A 16 -6.07 11.01 5.88
C PHE A 16 -7.13 10.90 4.78
N GLU A 17 -7.42 11.99 4.08
CA GLU A 17 -8.43 12.01 3.01
C GLU A 17 -8.06 11.10 1.83
N ASP A 18 -6.78 11.08 1.44
CA ASP A 18 -6.28 10.19 0.39
C ASP A 18 -6.42 8.72 0.83
N THR A 19 -6.10 8.42 2.09
CA THR A 19 -6.27 7.08 2.67
C THR A 19 -7.74 6.65 2.66
N VAL A 20 -8.66 7.55 3.02
CA VAL A 20 -10.11 7.30 2.97
C VAL A 20 -10.58 7.08 1.54
N SER A 21 -10.09 7.86 0.58
CA SER A 21 -10.39 7.72 -0.84
C SER A 21 -9.94 6.36 -1.39
N ASN A 22 -8.69 5.96 -1.12
CA ASN A 22 -8.14 4.67 -1.51
C ASN A 22 -8.95 3.52 -0.90
N ARG A 23 -9.29 3.61 0.39
CA ARG A 23 -10.14 2.61 1.06
C ARG A 23 -11.50 2.50 0.38
N ARG A 24 -12.14 3.62 0.05
CA ARG A 24 -13.45 3.63 -0.63
C ARG A 24 -13.36 3.01 -2.02
N HIS A 25 -12.32 3.31 -2.79
CA HIS A 25 -12.09 2.70 -4.09
C HIS A 25 -11.95 1.18 -3.97
N LEU A 26 -11.07 0.70 -3.11
CA LEU A 26 -10.86 -0.73 -2.89
C LEU A 26 -12.14 -1.43 -2.41
N HIS A 27 -12.88 -0.81 -1.49
CA HIS A 27 -14.13 -1.38 -0.96
C HIS A 27 -15.27 -1.41 -1.99
N GLN A 28 -15.27 -0.50 -2.97
CA GLN A 28 -16.25 -0.47 -4.06
C GLN A 28 -15.93 -1.43 -5.21
N ASN A 29 -14.69 -1.94 -5.27
CA ASN A 29 -14.23 -2.84 -6.32
C ASN A 29 -13.69 -4.15 -5.72
N PRO A 30 -14.52 -4.92 -4.99
CA PRO A 30 -14.09 -6.20 -4.42
C PRO A 30 -13.80 -7.22 -5.53
N GLU A 31 -12.64 -7.87 -5.46
CA GLU A 31 -12.25 -8.97 -6.35
C GLU A 31 -11.98 -10.24 -5.52
N LEU A 32 -12.26 -11.40 -6.10
CA LEU A 32 -12.06 -12.69 -5.43
C LEU A 32 -10.58 -13.04 -5.32
N SER A 33 -10.28 -13.96 -4.39
CA SER A 33 -8.93 -14.49 -4.22
C SER A 33 -8.36 -15.02 -5.53
N PHE A 34 -7.13 -14.62 -5.87
CA PHE A 34 -6.39 -14.90 -7.11
C PHE A 34 -6.92 -14.24 -8.38
N GLU A 35 -7.91 -13.37 -8.28
CA GLU A 35 -8.49 -12.63 -9.42
C GLU A 35 -8.42 -11.11 -9.22
N GLU A 36 -7.56 -10.63 -8.32
CA GLU A 36 -7.44 -9.23 -7.91
C GLU A 36 -6.68 -8.36 -8.93
N TYR A 37 -7.00 -8.50 -10.22
CA TYR A 37 -6.28 -7.85 -11.31
C TYR A 37 -6.41 -6.32 -11.25
N ASN A 38 -7.62 -5.80 -11.02
CA ASN A 38 -7.86 -4.36 -10.97
C ASN A 38 -7.33 -3.76 -9.67
N THR A 39 -7.46 -4.49 -8.56
CA THR A 39 -6.93 -4.10 -7.25
C THR A 39 -5.41 -4.06 -7.27
N SER A 40 -4.77 -5.08 -7.86
CA SER A 40 -3.32 -5.09 -8.11
C SER A 40 -2.90 -3.90 -8.98
N ALA A 41 -3.61 -3.64 -10.08
CA ALA A 41 -3.33 -2.50 -10.95
C ALA A 41 -3.49 -1.15 -10.23
N PHE A 42 -4.49 -1.01 -9.37
CA PHE A 42 -4.70 0.18 -8.54
C PHE A 42 -3.52 0.40 -7.59
N VAL A 43 -3.09 -0.63 -6.84
CA VAL A 43 -1.95 -0.51 -5.92
C VAL A 43 -0.67 -0.17 -6.66
N LYS A 44 -0.41 -0.80 -7.82
CA LYS A 44 0.74 -0.50 -8.69
C LYS A 44 0.76 0.96 -9.10
N LYS A 45 -0.39 1.50 -9.53
CA LYS A 45 -0.54 2.91 -9.88
C LYS A 45 -0.25 3.84 -8.70
N GLN A 46 -0.76 3.53 -7.51
CA GLN A 46 -0.47 4.33 -6.32
C GLN A 46 1.03 4.32 -5.97
N LEU A 47 1.71 3.18 -6.12
CA LEU A 47 3.16 3.08 -5.91
C LEU A 47 3.95 3.88 -6.96
N ASP A 48 3.53 3.84 -8.22
CA ASP A 48 4.12 4.63 -9.31
C ASP A 48 3.99 6.14 -9.04
N GLU A 49 2.82 6.61 -8.59
CA GLU A 49 2.59 8.02 -8.22
C GLU A 49 3.45 8.47 -7.03
N LEU A 50 3.75 7.54 -6.10
CA LEU A 50 4.64 7.78 -4.97
C LEU A 50 6.13 7.61 -5.32
N GLY A 51 6.46 7.15 -6.53
CA GLY A 51 7.83 6.86 -6.96
C GLY A 51 8.46 5.69 -6.22
N ILE A 52 7.66 4.73 -5.73
CA ILE A 52 8.13 3.56 -5.00
C ILE A 52 8.29 2.38 -5.97
N PRO A 53 9.51 1.85 -6.18
CA PRO A 53 9.71 0.70 -7.04
C PRO A 53 9.11 -0.57 -6.42
N TYR A 54 8.51 -1.41 -7.26
CA TYR A 54 7.90 -2.67 -6.86
C TYR A 54 8.14 -3.79 -7.88
N GLU A 55 7.95 -5.02 -7.42
CA GLU A 55 7.96 -6.22 -8.23
C GLU A 55 6.60 -6.92 -8.14
N ALA A 56 6.03 -7.28 -9.30
CA ALA A 56 4.87 -8.16 -9.34
C ALA A 56 5.30 -9.60 -9.05
N LYS A 57 4.52 -10.33 -8.23
CA LYS A 57 4.76 -11.71 -7.82
C LYS A 57 3.45 -12.47 -7.77
N ALA A 58 3.47 -13.77 -8.07
CA ALA A 58 2.29 -14.64 -7.99
C ALA A 58 1.04 -14.02 -8.63
N ASP A 59 1.20 -13.54 -9.88
CA ASP A 59 0.20 -12.88 -10.72
C ASP A 59 -0.33 -11.53 -10.21
N THR A 60 -1.04 -11.50 -9.09
CA THR A 60 -1.68 -10.28 -8.52
C THR A 60 -0.91 -9.68 -7.34
N GLY A 61 -0.01 -10.43 -6.73
CA GLY A 61 0.82 -10.00 -5.61
C GLY A 61 1.85 -8.92 -5.97
N ILE A 62 2.19 -8.09 -4.98
CA ILE A 62 3.11 -6.96 -5.13
C ILE A 62 4.07 -6.94 -3.95
N VAL A 63 5.35 -6.76 -4.23
CA VAL A 63 6.40 -6.52 -3.23
C VAL A 63 7.09 -5.20 -3.55
N ALA A 64 7.05 -4.25 -2.61
CA ALA A 64 7.72 -2.96 -2.73
C ALA A 64 8.83 -2.84 -1.67
N LEU A 65 9.95 -2.22 -2.05
CA LEU A 65 11.09 -2.03 -1.15
C LEU A 65 11.48 -0.55 -1.10
N ILE A 66 11.30 0.06 0.07
CA ILE A 66 11.75 1.43 0.35
C ILE A 66 13.11 1.34 1.03
N LYS A 67 14.15 1.86 0.37
CA LYS A 67 15.50 1.98 0.94
C LYS A 67 15.72 3.42 1.40
N GLY A 68 16.06 3.59 2.68
CA GLY A 68 16.49 4.88 3.21
C GLY A 68 17.93 5.21 2.82
N ASP A 69 18.33 6.47 3.04
CA ASP A 69 19.66 6.96 2.66
C ASP A 69 20.78 6.56 3.63
N LEU A 70 20.42 6.07 4.82
CA LEU A 70 21.37 5.66 5.85
C LEU A 70 21.67 4.16 5.73
N PRO A 71 22.95 3.74 5.80
CA PRO A 71 23.30 2.32 5.81
C PRO A 71 22.72 1.66 7.07
N SER A 72 21.95 0.60 6.87
CA SER A 72 21.34 -0.20 7.94
C SER A 72 21.11 -1.63 7.46
N ASP A 73 21.34 -2.59 8.35
CA ASP A 73 21.01 -4.00 8.15
C ASP A 73 19.61 -4.36 8.70
N GLU A 74 18.93 -3.39 9.31
CA GLU A 74 17.59 -3.58 9.87
C GLU A 74 16.51 -3.41 8.79
N VAL A 75 15.59 -4.37 8.72
CA VAL A 75 14.49 -4.38 7.75
C VAL A 75 13.17 -4.58 8.49
N ILE A 76 12.19 -3.74 8.18
CA ILE A 76 10.81 -3.89 8.65
C ILE A 76 9.94 -4.25 7.45
N ALA A 77 9.16 -5.32 7.58
CA ALA A 77 8.20 -5.75 6.57
C ALA A 77 6.77 -5.49 7.03
N LEU A 78 5.94 -4.97 6.12
CA LEU A 78 4.49 -4.81 6.31
C LEU A 78 3.79 -5.68 5.26
N ARG A 79 2.80 -6.47 5.69
CA ARG A 79 1.99 -7.34 4.82
C ARG A 79 0.53 -6.99 4.96
N ALA A 80 -0.15 -6.85 3.83
CA ALA A 80 -1.61 -6.73 3.74
C ALA A 80 -2.11 -7.67 2.64
N ASP A 81 -3.29 -8.25 2.85
CA ASP A 81 -4.09 -8.90 1.81
C ASP A 81 -5.00 -7.88 1.12
N MET A 82 -5.48 -8.25 -0.07
CA MET A 82 -6.29 -7.38 -0.93
C MET A 82 -7.56 -8.07 -1.44
N ASP A 83 -7.70 -9.38 -1.23
CA ASP A 83 -8.83 -10.15 -1.71
C ASP A 83 -10.10 -9.91 -0.89
N ALA A 84 -11.23 -10.02 -1.58
CA ALA A 84 -12.55 -9.89 -1.00
C ALA A 84 -13.28 -11.23 -0.91
N LEU A 85 -14.37 -11.24 -0.13
CA LEU A 85 -15.23 -12.40 0.03
C LEU A 85 -16.50 -12.27 -0.83
N PRO A 86 -17.05 -13.38 -1.35
CA PRO A 86 -18.31 -13.39 -2.09
C PRO A 86 -19.51 -13.29 -1.12
N ILE A 87 -19.78 -12.09 -0.61
CA ILE A 87 -20.87 -11.81 0.34
C ILE A 87 -21.94 -10.98 -0.38
N GLN A 88 -23.22 -11.27 -0.08
CA GLN A 88 -24.40 -10.54 -0.57
C GLN A 88 -24.94 -9.56 0.47
#